data_AF-A0A952XW55-F1
#
_entry.id   AF-A0A952XW55-F1
#
_cell.length_a   1.000
_cell.length_b   1.000
_cell.length_c   1.000
_cell.angle_alpha   90.00
_cell.angle_beta   90.00
_cell.angle_gamma   90.00
#
_symmetry.space_group_name_H-M   'P 1'
#
loop_
_entity.id
_entity.type
_entity.pdbx_description
1 polymer ?
#
loop_
_entity_poly.entity_id
_entity_poly.type
_entity_poly.pdbx_seq_one_letter_code
_entity_poly.pdbx_strand_id
1 'polypeptide(L)'
;MHRTVEEIANHYLAGREAGERERRIFESAIRRQAVSRDLSAADKTSGVGNRLADAIARVGGSWSFILGFLVFLAVWVVANAVLLGAETFDPYPFVFLNLVLSMLAAIQAPIIMMSQNRQAARDRRDAEHDYEVNLKAEIEIMALHEKMDMLRQKEIVAMHATVEQIAKRMESLEKQLAGSH
;
A
#
# COMPACT_ATOMS: atom_id res chain seq x y z
N MET A 1 -8.34 13.24 -15.43
CA MET A 1 -9.61 13.46 -14.72
C MET A 1 -9.90 12.19 -13.93
N HIS A 2 -9.49 12.13 -12.66
CA HIS A 2 -9.68 10.95 -11.81
C HIS A 2 -11.14 10.90 -11.36
N ARG A 3 -11.93 9.96 -11.90
CA ARG A 3 -13.24 9.65 -11.34
C ARG A 3 -13.03 8.98 -9.99
N THR A 4 -13.67 9.49 -8.95
CA THR A 4 -13.63 8.88 -7.62
C THR A 4 -14.32 7.51 -7.68
N VAL A 5 -13.94 6.60 -6.78
CA VAL A 5 -14.58 5.27 -6.67
C VAL A 5 -16.09 5.41 -6.51
N GLU A 6 -16.54 6.47 -5.83
CA GLU A 6 -17.93 6.90 -5.70
C GLU A 6 -18.63 7.17 -7.06
N GLU A 7 -17.96 7.85 -7.99
CA GLU A 7 -18.52 8.22 -9.28
C GLU A 7 -18.65 7.00 -10.21
N ILE A 8 -17.70 6.06 -10.11
CA ILE A 8 -17.76 4.77 -10.80
C ILE A 8 -18.91 3.92 -10.21
N ALA A 9 -18.98 3.83 -8.88
CA ALA A 9 -20.03 3.09 -8.18
C ALA A 9 -21.43 3.57 -8.55
N ASN A 10 -21.66 4.88 -8.54
CA ASN A 10 -22.96 5.45 -8.84
C ASN A 10 -23.37 5.24 -10.32
N HIS A 11 -22.41 5.21 -11.24
CA HIS A 11 -22.68 4.95 -12.65
C HIS A 11 -23.01 3.47 -12.95
N TYR A 12 -22.38 2.51 -12.24
CA TYR A 12 -22.69 1.08 -12.39
C TYR A 12 -23.98 0.66 -11.67
N LEU A 13 -24.33 1.32 -10.55
CA LEU A 13 -25.48 0.94 -9.71
C LEU A 13 -26.81 1.61 -10.08
N ALA A 14 -26.81 2.69 -10.87
CA ALA A 14 -28.02 3.46 -11.18
C ALA A 14 -29.11 2.72 -12.01
N GLY A 15 -28.95 1.41 -12.27
CA GLY A 15 -29.91 0.66 -13.08
C GLY A 15 -30.04 -0.84 -12.85
N ARG A 16 -29.36 -1.47 -11.87
CA ARG A 16 -29.47 -2.92 -11.59
C ARG A 16 -29.43 -3.24 -10.09
N GLU A 17 -30.10 -4.32 -9.70
CA GLU A 17 -29.93 -4.94 -8.37
C GLU A 17 -28.51 -5.51 -8.28
N ALA A 18 -27.63 -4.79 -7.58
CA ALA A 18 -26.26 -5.24 -7.35
C ALA A 18 -26.23 -6.54 -6.54
N GLY A 19 -25.43 -7.50 -6.99
CA GLY A 19 -25.25 -8.74 -6.26
C GLY A 19 -24.65 -8.50 -4.87
N GLU A 20 -24.84 -9.43 -3.92
CA GLU A 20 -24.33 -9.28 -2.55
C GLU A 20 -22.80 -9.07 -2.47
N ARG A 21 -22.03 -9.54 -3.46
CA ARG A 21 -20.58 -9.32 -3.53
C ARG A 21 -20.25 -7.88 -3.91
N GLU A 22 -20.87 -7.36 -4.97
CA GLU A 22 -20.68 -5.98 -5.43
C GLU A 22 -21.04 -4.98 -4.32
N ARG A 23 -22.19 -5.17 -3.67
CA ARG A 23 -22.64 -4.30 -2.59
C ARG A 23 -21.67 -4.25 -1.41
N ARG A 24 -21.03 -5.38 -1.07
CA ARG A 24 -19.99 -5.45 -0.03
C ARG A 24 -18.71 -4.69 -0.43
N ILE A 25 -18.26 -4.85 -1.67
CA ILE A 25 -17.09 -4.16 -2.24
C ILE A 25 -17.31 -2.64 -2.22
N PHE A 26 -18.51 -2.20 -2.59
CA PHE A 26 -18.87 -0.78 -2.57
C PHE A 26 -19.01 -0.21 -1.15
N GLU A 27 -19.66 -0.95 -0.23
CA GLU A 27 -19.81 -0.50 1.15
C GLU A 27 -18.43 -0.39 1.86
N SER A 28 -17.52 -1.33 1.58
CA SER A 28 -16.15 -1.28 2.08
C SER A 28 -15.34 -0.12 1.49
N ALA A 29 -15.59 0.27 0.24
CA ALA A 29 -14.96 1.43 -0.39
C ALA A 29 -15.36 2.75 0.30
N ILE A 30 -16.68 2.98 0.45
CA ILE A 30 -17.23 4.24 0.97
C ILE A 30 -16.85 4.45 2.44
N ARG A 31 -16.97 3.40 3.25
CA ARG A 31 -16.65 3.48 4.69
C ARG A 31 -15.17 3.80 4.94
N ARG A 32 -14.26 3.32 4.09
CA ARG A 32 -12.80 3.51 4.24
C ARG A 32 -12.35 4.90 3.80
N GLN A 33 -12.92 5.46 2.73
CA GLN A 33 -12.59 6.79 2.21
C GLN A 33 -12.84 7.90 3.26
N ALA A 34 -13.89 7.74 4.08
CA ALA A 34 -14.17 8.64 5.20
C ALA A 34 -13.09 8.59 6.29
N VAL A 35 -12.58 7.40 6.62
CA VAL A 35 -11.56 7.19 7.66
C VAL A 35 -10.18 7.72 7.26
N SER A 36 -9.76 7.52 6.01
CA SER A 36 -8.45 8.00 5.51
C SER A 36 -8.34 9.53 5.52
N ARG A 37 -9.44 10.21 5.18
CA ARG A 37 -9.51 11.69 5.15
C ARG A 37 -9.34 12.32 6.53
N ASP A 38 -9.86 11.68 7.57
CA ASP A 38 -9.76 12.14 8.96
C ASP A 38 -8.33 11.98 9.52
N LEU A 39 -7.70 10.83 9.26
CA LEU A 39 -6.30 10.56 9.65
C LEU A 39 -5.30 11.51 8.98
N SER A 40 -5.52 11.88 7.72
CA SER A 40 -4.66 12.82 6.97
C SER A 40 -4.76 14.27 7.47
N ALA A 41 -5.84 14.63 8.17
CA ALA A 41 -5.98 15.95 8.78
C ALA A 41 -5.17 16.07 10.08
N ALA A 42 -5.08 14.98 10.85
CA ALA A 42 -4.34 14.94 12.13
C ALA A 42 -2.80 15.02 11.95
N ASP A 43 -2.25 14.44 10.89
CA ASP A 43 -0.80 14.28 10.67
C ASP A 43 -0.07 15.58 10.25
N LYS A 44 -0.80 16.66 9.94
CA LYS A 44 -0.21 17.91 9.40
C LYS A 44 0.42 18.84 10.46
N THR A 45 0.36 18.50 11.74
CA THR A 45 0.67 19.44 12.85
C THR A 45 2.08 19.30 13.45
N SER A 46 2.94 18.37 12.99
CA SER A 46 4.19 17.98 13.67
C SER A 46 5.46 18.22 12.82
N GLY A 47 5.71 19.45 12.38
CA GLY A 47 6.73 19.75 11.36
C GLY A 47 8.21 19.83 11.79
N VAL A 48 8.53 20.21 13.03
CA VAL A 48 9.94 20.51 13.41
C VAL A 48 10.64 19.31 14.05
N GLY A 49 10.03 18.68 15.05
CA GLY A 49 10.60 17.50 15.71
C GLY A 49 10.75 16.29 14.78
N ASN A 50 9.83 16.15 13.82
CA ASN A 50 9.85 15.04 12.86
C ASN A 50 11.03 15.15 11.89
N ARG A 51 11.40 16.37 11.46
CA ARG A 51 12.56 16.61 10.59
C ARG A 51 13.89 16.34 11.30
N LEU A 52 14.00 16.72 12.57
CA LEU A 52 15.19 16.45 13.38
C LEU A 52 15.34 14.95 13.66
N ALA A 53 14.27 14.26 14.03
CA ALA A 53 14.25 12.81 14.23
C ALA A 53 14.60 12.05 12.94
N ASP A 54 14.12 12.51 11.78
CA ASP A 54 14.49 11.95 10.47
C ASP A 54 15.99 12.13 10.14
N ALA A 55 16.56 13.28 10.48
CA ALA A 55 17.99 13.52 10.29
C ALA A 55 18.84 12.61 11.20
N ILE A 56 18.45 12.48 12.47
CA ILE A 56 19.16 11.64 13.45
C ILE A 56 19.04 10.16 13.08
N ALA A 57 17.85 9.68 12.68
CA ALA A 57 17.65 8.27 12.31
C ALA A 57 18.48 7.86 11.07
N ARG A 58 18.60 8.75 10.06
CA ARG A 58 19.43 8.49 8.88
C ARG A 58 20.91 8.43 9.18
N VAL A 59 21.40 9.27 10.10
CA VAL A 59 22.82 9.31 10.49
C VAL A 59 23.16 8.16 11.44
N GLY A 60 22.31 7.88 12.42
CA GLY A 60 22.52 6.85 13.43
C GLY A 60 22.38 5.41 12.90
N GLY A 61 21.67 5.20 11.79
CA GLY A 61 21.51 3.87 11.18
C GLY A 61 22.64 3.43 10.23
N SER A 62 23.66 4.27 10.01
CA SER A 62 24.75 3.97 9.07
C SER A 62 25.87 3.17 9.74
N TRP A 63 26.36 2.13 9.03
CA TRP A 63 27.53 1.35 9.45
C TRP A 63 28.79 2.21 9.67
N SER A 64 28.95 3.29 8.90
CA SER A 64 30.07 4.23 9.05
C SER A 64 29.99 5.04 10.34
N PHE A 65 28.78 5.35 10.83
CA PHE A 65 28.59 6.06 12.10
C PHE A 65 28.98 5.17 13.29
N ILE A 66 28.57 3.89 13.26
CA ILE A 66 28.92 2.90 14.28
C ILE A 66 30.45 2.74 14.38
N LEU A 67 31.13 2.58 13.23
CA LEU A 67 32.59 2.47 13.18
C LEU A 67 33.29 3.74 13.68
N GLY A 68 32.82 4.93 13.28
CA GLY A 68 33.37 6.20 13.77
C GLY A 68 33.20 6.39 15.27
N PHE A 69 32.05 5.99 15.82
CA PHE A 69 31.78 6.04 17.26
C PHE A 69 32.69 5.09 18.05
N LEU A 70 32.92 3.87 17.54
CA LEU A 70 33.85 2.92 18.15
C LEU A 70 35.30 3.44 18.14
N VAL A 71 35.74 4.05 17.04
CA VAL A 71 37.08 4.68 16.96
C VAL A 71 37.19 5.84 17.95
N PHE A 72 36.17 6.69 18.04
CA PHE A 72 36.14 7.79 19.01
C PHE A 72 36.26 7.27 20.46
N LEU A 73 35.51 6.23 20.82
CA LEU A 73 35.61 5.59 22.14
C LEU A 73 37.02 5.04 22.41
N ALA A 74 37.61 4.36 21.42
CA ALA A 74 38.97 3.84 21.55
C ALA A 74 40.01 4.96 21.74
N VAL A 75 39.90 6.05 20.97
CA VAL A 75 40.76 7.23 21.12
C VAL A 75 40.58 7.88 22.48
N TRP A 76 39.34 8.00 22.98
CA TRP A 76 39.06 8.57 24.30
C TRP A 76 39.68 7.76 25.44
N VAL A 77 39.56 6.43 25.37
CA VAL A 77 40.17 5.51 26.34
C VAL A 77 41.69 5.59 26.29
N VAL A 78 42.29 5.55 25.09
CA VAL A 78 43.75 5.66 24.90
C VAL A 78 44.27 7.02 25.37
N ALA A 79 43.57 8.11 25.06
CA ALA A 79 43.94 9.45 25.50
C ALA A 79 43.89 9.59 27.03
N ASN A 80 42.81 9.13 27.68
CA ASN A 80 42.73 9.15 29.15
C ASN A 80 43.77 8.25 29.82
N ALA A 81 44.07 7.08 29.23
CA ALA A 81 45.03 6.13 29.78
C ALA A 81 46.50 6.56 29.60
N VAL A 82 46.83 7.27 28.52
CA VAL A 82 48.22 7.60 28.15
C VAL A 82 48.62 9.03 28.50
N LEU A 83 47.72 10.03 28.40
CA LEU A 83 48.08 11.45 28.55
C LEU A 83 48.03 11.98 30.00
N LEU A 84 47.35 11.31 30.93
CA LEU A 84 47.01 11.88 32.25
C LEU A 84 47.48 11.04 33.45
N GLY A 85 48.65 10.39 33.34
CA GLY A 85 49.19 9.48 34.37
C GLY A 85 49.38 10.04 35.81
N ALA A 86 49.15 11.33 36.06
CA ALA A 86 49.19 11.95 37.40
C ALA A 86 47.88 12.67 37.83
N GLU A 87 47.03 13.08 36.89
CA GLU A 87 45.69 13.66 37.15
C GLU A 87 44.69 13.09 36.13
N THR A 88 44.37 11.80 36.24
CA THR A 88 43.37 11.17 35.35
C THR A 88 42.01 11.82 35.50
N PHE A 89 41.53 12.47 34.43
CA PHE A 89 40.21 13.11 34.36
C PHE A 89 39.06 12.09 34.50
N ASP A 90 39.21 10.87 33.97
CA ASP A 90 38.27 9.76 34.12
C ASP A 90 39.03 8.44 34.44
N PRO A 91 39.36 8.17 35.72
CA PRO A 91 40.07 6.95 36.12
C PRO A 91 39.23 5.70 35.84
N TYR A 92 39.90 4.57 35.58
CA TYR A 92 39.24 3.27 35.47
C TYR A 92 38.39 3.02 36.74
N PRO A 93 37.07 2.79 36.64
CA PRO A 93 36.31 2.17 35.54
C PRO A 93 35.57 3.13 34.56
N PHE A 94 36.04 4.36 34.35
CA PHE A 94 35.48 5.37 33.42
C PHE A 94 34.02 5.77 33.75
N VAL A 95 33.81 6.41 34.90
CA VAL A 95 32.48 6.78 35.41
C VAL A 95 31.82 7.83 34.51
N PHE A 96 32.61 8.79 34.01
CA PHE A 96 32.06 9.86 33.16
C PHE A 96 31.64 9.31 31.79
N LEU A 97 32.47 8.46 31.17
CA LEU A 97 32.13 7.81 29.92
C LEU A 97 30.85 6.95 30.06
N ASN A 98 30.74 6.18 31.14
CA ASN A 98 29.56 5.36 31.42
C ASN A 98 28.30 6.21 31.62
N LEU A 99 28.40 7.37 32.28
CA LEU A 99 27.28 8.29 32.44
C LEU A 99 26.79 8.82 31.09
N VAL A 100 27.72 9.27 30.23
CA VAL A 100 27.40 9.79 28.89
C VAL A 100 26.78 8.70 28.01
N LEU A 101 27.33 7.49 28.03
CA LEU A 101 26.78 6.35 27.28
C LEU A 101 25.39 5.96 27.76
N SER A 102 25.15 5.99 29.08
CA SER A 102 23.84 5.69 29.66
C SER A 102 22.80 6.73 29.27
N MET A 103 23.16 8.02 29.28
CA MET A 103 22.29 9.10 28.82
C MET A 103 22.00 8.99 27.31
N LEU A 104 23.01 8.65 26.51
CA LEU A 104 22.86 8.45 25.07
C LEU A 104 21.90 7.29 24.79
N ALA A 105 22.05 6.15 25.48
CA ALA A 105 21.17 4.99 25.36
C ALA A 105 19.72 5.31 25.79
N ALA A 106 19.53 6.08 26.85
CA ALA A 106 18.20 6.49 27.32
C ALA A 106 17.44 7.32 26.27
N ILE A 107 18.14 8.16 25.51
CA ILE A 107 17.55 8.98 24.44
C ILE A 107 17.35 8.16 23.15
N GLN A 108 18.13 7.10 22.93
CA GLN A 108 18.01 6.24 21.74
C GLN A 108 16.66 5.52 21.66
N ALA A 109 16.17 4.93 22.77
CA ALA A 109 14.93 4.15 22.73
C ALA A 109 13.70 4.96 22.26
N PRO A 110 13.44 6.18 22.75
CA PRO A 110 12.38 7.04 22.22
C PRO A 110 12.58 7.45 20.76
N ILE A 111 13.81 7.77 20.33
CA ILE A 111 14.09 8.14 18.94
C ILE A 111 13.83 6.97 18.00
N ILE A 112 14.26 5.76 18.38
CA ILE A 112 13.98 4.53 17.65
C ILE A 112 12.47 4.31 17.60
N MET A 113 11.76 4.42 18.72
CA MET A 113 10.29 4.27 18.77
C MET A 113 9.57 5.30 17.89
N MET A 114 10.02 6.56 17.87
CA MET A 114 9.48 7.59 16.99
C MET A 114 9.74 7.27 15.51
N SER A 115 10.91 6.73 15.18
CA SER A 115 11.23 6.28 13.81
C SER A 115 10.38 5.07 13.39
N GLN A 116 10.14 4.13 14.30
CA GLN A 116 9.29 2.96 14.09
C GLN A 116 7.83 3.35 13.92
N ASN A 117 7.28 4.23 14.77
CA ASN A 117 5.91 4.74 14.61
C ASN A 117 5.69 5.41 13.25
N ARG A 118 6.72 6.11 12.74
CA ARG A 118 6.67 6.74 11.42
C ARG A 118 6.78 5.73 10.28
N GLN A 119 7.61 4.70 10.40
CA GLN A 119 7.65 3.60 9.42
C GLN A 119 6.31 2.87 9.39
N ALA A 120 5.75 2.49 10.54
CA ALA A 120 4.44 1.85 10.62
C ALA A 120 3.31 2.70 10.01
N ALA A 121 3.38 4.03 10.16
CA ALA A 121 2.42 4.93 9.51
C ALA A 121 2.58 4.96 7.98
N ARG A 122 3.81 4.86 7.45
CA ARG A 122 4.06 4.73 6.00
C ARG A 122 3.58 3.38 5.49
N ASP A 123 3.98 2.29 6.15
CA ASP A 123 3.58 0.92 5.78
C ASP A 123 2.05 0.78 5.76
N ARG A 124 1.36 1.41 6.72
CA ARG A 124 -0.10 1.46 6.73
C ARG A 124 -0.69 2.20 5.53
N ARG A 125 -0.10 3.33 5.12
CA ARG A 125 -0.54 4.07 3.93
C ARG A 125 -0.30 3.28 2.66
N ASP A 126 0.84 2.62 2.55
CA ASP A 126 1.17 1.79 1.39
C ASP A 126 0.20 0.60 1.29
N ALA A 127 -0.08 -0.07 2.41
CA ALA A 127 -1.11 -1.12 2.47
C ALA A 127 -2.53 -0.61 2.16
N GLU A 128 -2.86 0.62 2.56
CA GLU A 128 -4.13 1.28 2.20
C GLU A 128 -4.22 1.53 0.70
N HIS A 129 -3.16 2.05 0.08
CA HIS A 129 -3.10 2.28 -1.35
C HIS A 129 -3.18 0.97 -2.16
N ASP A 130 -2.44 -0.07 -1.73
CA ASP A 130 -2.49 -1.38 -2.37
C ASP A 130 -3.89 -2.00 -2.33
N TYR A 131 -4.59 -1.83 -1.20
CA TYR A 131 -5.99 -2.24 -1.08
C TYR A 131 -6.90 -1.49 -2.06
N GLU A 132 -6.75 -0.17 -2.21
CA GLU A 132 -7.54 0.63 -3.16
C GLU A 132 -7.29 0.21 -4.61
N VAL A 133 -6.02 -0.04 -4.97
CA VAL A 133 -5.65 -0.54 -6.30
C VAL A 133 -6.28 -1.91 -6.56
N ASN A 134 -6.21 -2.83 -5.59
CA ASN A 134 -6.80 -4.16 -5.73
C ASN A 134 -8.34 -4.08 -5.86
N LEU A 135 -9.00 -3.24 -5.07
CA LEU A 135 -10.44 -3.03 -5.14
C LEU A 135 -10.86 -2.49 -6.51
N LYS A 136 -10.10 -1.53 -7.03
CA LYS A 136 -10.34 -0.97 -8.36
C LYS A 136 -10.17 -2.03 -9.46
N ALA A 137 -9.11 -2.84 -9.37
CA ALA A 137 -8.90 -3.94 -10.30
C ALA A 137 -10.05 -4.96 -10.25
N GLU A 138 -10.56 -5.30 -9.07
CA GLU A 138 -11.71 -6.19 -8.90
C GLU A 138 -12.96 -5.63 -9.59
N ILE A 139 -13.25 -4.33 -9.43
CA ILE A 139 -14.37 -3.66 -10.11
C ILE A 139 -14.20 -3.68 -11.64
N GLU A 140 -13.00 -3.38 -12.13
CA GLU A 140 -12.70 -3.41 -13.58
C GLU A 140 -12.86 -4.82 -14.16
N ILE A 141 -12.46 -5.87 -13.43
CA ILE A 141 -12.64 -7.27 -13.82
C ILE A 141 -14.14 -7.62 -13.88
N MET A 142 -14.93 -7.22 -12.88
CA MET A 142 -16.38 -7.46 -12.89
C MET A 142 -17.05 -6.82 -14.11
N ALA A 143 -16.70 -5.57 -14.42
CA ALA A 143 -17.20 -4.87 -15.60
C ALA A 143 -16.79 -5.55 -16.92
N LEU A 144 -15.56 -6.05 -17.00
CA LEU A 144 -15.09 -6.82 -18.16
C LEU A 144 -15.85 -8.14 -18.31
N HIS A 145 -16.13 -8.83 -17.20
CA HIS A 145 -16.87 -10.08 -17.19
C HIS A 145 -18.30 -9.87 -17.71
N GLU A 146 -18.99 -8.84 -17.22
CA GLU A 146 -20.34 -8.49 -17.69
C GLU A 146 -20.34 -8.18 -19.19
N LYS A 147 -19.37 -7.40 -19.67
CA LYS A 147 -19.24 -7.10 -21.11
C LYS A 147 -18.99 -8.36 -21.93
N MET A 148 -18.20 -9.31 -21.42
CA MET A 148 -17.96 -10.60 -22.06
C MET A 148 -19.25 -11.43 -22.15
N ASP A 149 -20.02 -11.50 -21.07
CA ASP A 149 -21.29 -12.24 -21.03
C ASP A 149 -22.31 -11.65 -22.01
N MET A 150 -22.40 -10.31 -22.09
CA MET A 150 -23.25 -9.64 -23.07
C MET A 150 -22.85 -9.97 -24.51
N LEU A 151 -21.55 -9.98 -24.82
CA LEU A 151 -21.06 -10.34 -26.16
C LEU A 151 -21.33 -11.81 -26.48
N ARG A 152 -21.07 -12.71 -25.52
CA ARG A 152 -21.33 -14.14 -25.64
C ARG A 152 -22.81 -14.42 -25.89
N GLN A 153 -23.70 -13.76 -25.16
CA GLN A 153 -25.15 -13.91 -25.35
C GLN A 153 -25.58 -13.44 -26.75
N LYS A 154 -25.05 -12.32 -27.24
CA LYS A 154 -25.33 -11.83 -28.59
C LYS A 154 -24.86 -12.82 -29.66
N GLU A 155 -23.67 -13.38 -29.49
CA GLU A 155 -23.09 -14.35 -30.41
C GLU A 155 -23.91 -15.66 -30.44
N ILE A 156 -24.33 -16.16 -29.27
CA ILE A 156 -25.19 -17.35 -29.16
C ILE A 156 -26.52 -17.12 -29.90
N VAL A 157 -27.16 -15.97 -29.69
CA VAL A 157 -28.42 -15.63 -30.37
C VAL A 157 -28.23 -15.54 -31.90
N ALA A 158 -27.15 -14.90 -32.36
CA ALA A 158 -26.83 -14.82 -33.79
C ALA A 158 -26.57 -16.20 -34.41
N MET A 159 -25.88 -17.07 -33.68
CA MET A 159 -25.59 -18.43 -34.12
C MET A 159 -26.87 -19.29 -34.19
N HIS A 160 -27.77 -19.19 -33.21
CA HIS A 160 -29.09 -19.83 -33.27
C HIS A 160 -29.91 -19.37 -34.48
N ALA A 161 -29.95 -18.07 -34.75
CA ALA A 161 -30.65 -17.54 -35.92
C ALA A 161 -30.06 -18.08 -37.24
N THR A 162 -28.74 -18.19 -37.32
CA THR A 162 -28.04 -18.76 -38.49
C THR A 162 -28.39 -20.24 -38.68
N VAL A 163 -28.40 -21.04 -37.61
CA VAL A 163 -28.79 -22.46 -37.66
C VAL A 163 -30.24 -22.63 -38.11
N GLU A 164 -31.17 -21.82 -37.60
CA GLU A 164 -32.58 -21.87 -38.01
C GLU A 164 -32.74 -21.50 -39.50
N GLN A 165 -31.96 -20.54 -39.99
CA GLN A 165 -31.97 -20.14 -41.39
C GLN A 165 -31.41 -21.25 -42.31
N ILE A 166 -30.35 -21.96 -41.89
CA ILE A 166 -29.82 -23.13 -42.59
C ILE A 166 -30.88 -24.25 -42.64
N ALA A 167 -31.55 -24.52 -41.52
CA ALA A 167 -32.59 -25.54 -41.46
C ALA A 167 -33.76 -25.24 -42.41
N LYS A 168 -34.26 -24.00 -42.46
CA LYS A 168 -35.31 -23.57 -43.40
C LYS A 168 -34.87 -23.70 -44.86
N ARG A 169 -33.60 -23.39 -45.17
CA ARG A 169 -33.07 -23.56 -46.53
C ARG A 169 -33.01 -25.03 -46.95
N MET A 170 -32.57 -25.92 -46.06
CA MET A 170 -32.57 -27.37 -46.31
C MET A 170 -33.98 -27.87 -46.64
N GLU A 171 -34.98 -27.52 -45.83
CA GLU A 171 -36.38 -27.91 -46.06
C GLU A 171 -36.91 -27.38 -47.41
N SER A 172 -36.56 -26.15 -47.77
CA SER A 172 -36.96 -25.57 -49.06
C SER A 172 -36.34 -26.29 -50.26
N LEU A 173 -35.08 -26.72 -50.15
CA LEU A 173 -34.38 -27.47 -51.20
C LEU A 173 -34.95 -28.89 -51.34
N GLU A 174 -35.26 -29.55 -50.23
CA GLU A 174 -35.93 -30.86 -50.25
C GLU A 174 -37.29 -30.79 -50.96
N LYS A 175 -38.11 -29.77 -50.66
CA LYS A 175 -39.40 -29.57 -51.34
C LYS A 175 -39.24 -29.32 -52.85
N GLN A 176 -38.22 -28.56 -53.26
CA GLN A 176 -37.94 -28.32 -54.68
C GLN A 176 -37.50 -29.58 -55.41
N LEU A 177 -36.65 -30.41 -54.78
CA LEU A 177 -36.21 -31.69 -55.32
C LEU A 177 -37.37 -32.69 -55.42
N ALA A 178 -38.23 -32.76 -54.40
CA ALA A 178 -39.38 -33.65 -54.38
C ALA A 178 -40.47 -33.28 -55.41
N GLY A 179 -40.62 -31.99 -55.75
CA GLY A 179 -41.55 -31.51 -56.77
C GLY A 179 -41.03 -31.56 -58.21
N SER A 180 -39.78 -31.98 -58.43
CA SER A 180 -39.14 -32.06 -59.75
C SER A 180 -39.16 -33.46 -60.37
N HIS A 181 -39.80 -34.43 -59.72
CA HIS A 181 -40.06 -35.80 -60.20
C HIS A 181 -41.55 -36.00 -60.47
#